data_AF-A0A7W1K8B6-F1
#
_entry.id   AF-A0A7W1K8B6-F1
#
_cell.length_a   1.000
_cell.length_b   1.000
_cell.length_c   1.000
_cell.angle_alpha   90.00
_cell.angle_beta   90.00
_cell.angle_gamma   90.00
#
_symmetry.space_group_name_H-M   'P 1'
#
loop_
_entity.id
_entity.type
_entity.pdbx_description
1 polymer ?
#
loop_
_entity_poly.entity_id
_entity_poly.type
_entity_poly.pdbx_seq_one_letter_code
_entity_poly.pdbx_strand_id
1 'polypeptide(L)'
;MIAAAQVSGPHIDWAGLSPLTAVLVGALLALMLGLLRSRTAREKLVPGLSVLTLLVTIGLSIWQWGERTNLIAGALRLDELTLAMTIIFCVAGIAAVILSWRHVAPREAAHGEYHALLLTSIAGMIVLVAAQNLVSVFLGLELLSIPLYVLCATEMRRASSLESGLKYLIIGSAGSATLLYGLAFLYGATGATDFG
;
A
#
# COMPACT_ATOMS: atom_id res chain seq x y z
N MET A 1 -6.50 44.66 15.51
CA MET A 1 -5.16 44.10 15.26
C MET A 1 -5.25 42.61 15.53
N ILE A 2 -5.63 41.82 14.53
CA ILE A 2 -5.84 40.37 14.67
C ILE A 2 -4.45 39.73 14.54
N ALA A 3 -3.94 39.18 15.63
CA ALA A 3 -2.71 38.40 15.62
C ALA A 3 -2.95 37.20 14.69
N ALA A 4 -2.18 37.13 13.60
CA ALA A 4 -2.11 35.96 12.76
C ALA A 4 -1.61 34.81 13.62
N ALA A 5 -2.51 33.94 14.07
CA ALA A 5 -2.14 32.69 14.70
C ALA A 5 -1.29 31.94 13.67
N GLN A 6 0.02 31.86 13.90
CA GLN A 6 0.89 30.97 13.14
C GLN A 6 0.37 29.56 13.37
N VAL A 7 -0.43 29.07 12.42
CA VAL A 7 -0.80 27.67 12.31
C VAL A 7 0.51 26.93 12.04
N SER A 8 1.20 26.55 13.11
CA SER A 8 2.34 25.65 13.03
C SER A 8 1.75 24.30 12.67
N GLY A 9 1.89 23.93 11.40
CA GLY A 9 1.48 22.60 10.95
C GLY A 9 2.18 21.54 11.78
N PRO A 10 1.55 20.37 12.00
CA PRO A 10 2.22 19.28 12.68
C PRO A 10 3.55 18.97 11.99
N HIS A 11 4.60 18.74 12.76
CA HIS A 11 5.91 18.38 12.21
C HIS A 11 5.78 17.03 11.48
N ILE A 12 5.87 17.06 10.16
CA ILE A 12 5.86 15.85 9.32
C ILE A 12 7.31 15.49 9.02
N ASP A 13 7.74 14.35 9.53
CA ASP A 13 9.04 13.78 9.19
C ASP A 13 8.98 13.13 7.80
N TRP A 14 9.40 13.92 6.80
CA TRP A 14 9.44 13.50 5.40
C TRP A 14 10.50 12.42 5.15
N ALA A 15 11.57 12.36 5.95
CA ALA A 15 12.58 11.33 5.83
C ALA A 15 11.99 9.97 6.27
N GLY A 16 11.32 9.97 7.42
CA GLY A 16 10.56 8.83 7.95
C GLY A 16 9.55 8.24 6.96
N LEU A 17 8.81 9.11 6.26
CA LEU A 17 7.80 8.72 5.27
C LEU A 17 8.37 8.29 3.90
N SER A 18 9.69 8.35 3.71
CA SER A 18 10.31 8.10 2.41
C SER A 18 10.01 6.72 1.79
N PRO A 19 9.93 5.59 2.52
CA PRO A 19 9.66 4.28 1.91
C PRO A 19 8.20 4.20 1.44
N LEU A 20 7.26 4.69 2.26
CA LEU A 20 5.84 4.72 1.92
C LEU A 20 5.57 5.63 0.72
N THR A 21 6.14 6.84 0.72
CA THR A 21 5.97 7.79 -0.38
C THR A 21 6.61 7.30 -1.68
N ALA A 22 7.77 6.63 -1.62
CA ALA A 22 8.39 6.01 -2.78
C ALA A 22 7.46 5.00 -3.48
N VAL A 23 6.83 4.10 -2.72
CA VAL A 23 5.89 3.11 -3.27
C VAL A 23 4.65 3.77 -3.87
N LEU A 24 4.06 4.75 -3.17
CA LEU A 24 2.88 5.47 -3.65
C LEU A 24 3.16 6.27 -4.92
N VAL A 25 4.31 6.95 -4.99
CA VAL A 25 4.75 7.66 -6.20
C VAL A 25 4.98 6.65 -7.33
N GLY A 26 5.62 5.52 -7.06
CA GLY A 26 5.78 4.47 -8.07
C GLY A 26 4.45 3.90 -8.57
N ALA A 27 3.43 3.76 -7.70
CA ALA A 27 2.09 3.34 -8.10
C ALA A 27 1.44 4.36 -9.06
N LEU A 28 1.53 5.65 -8.75
CA LEU A 28 1.05 6.72 -9.62
C LEU A 28 1.81 6.76 -10.95
N LEU A 29 3.13 6.63 -10.92
CA LEU A 29 3.95 6.58 -12.14
C LEU A 29 3.63 5.34 -12.98
N ALA A 30 3.33 4.20 -12.37
CA ALA A 30 2.86 3.01 -13.09
C ALA A 30 1.52 3.25 -13.80
N LEU A 31 0.57 3.96 -13.16
CA LEU A 31 -0.68 4.38 -13.83
C LEU A 31 -0.40 5.32 -15.00
N MET A 32 0.45 6.34 -14.79
CA MET A 32 0.79 7.32 -15.83
C MET A 32 1.48 6.66 -17.03
N LEU A 33 2.43 5.75 -16.80
CA LEU A 33 3.05 4.95 -17.87
C LEU A 33 2.07 3.96 -18.50
N GLY A 34 1.05 3.51 -17.77
CA GLY A 34 -0.05 2.71 -18.27
C GLY A 34 -0.83 3.39 -19.41
N LEU A 35 -0.91 4.72 -19.37
CA LEU A 35 -1.59 5.56 -20.36
C LEU A 35 -0.85 5.68 -21.70
N LEU A 36 0.39 5.16 -21.80
CA LEU A 36 1.16 5.19 -23.04
C LEU A 36 0.46 4.39 -24.15
N ARG A 37 0.42 4.99 -25.35
CA ARG A 37 -0.19 4.37 -26.54
C ARG A 37 0.58 3.15 -27.04
N SER A 38 1.89 3.10 -26.81
CA SER A 38 2.75 2.01 -27.28
C SER A 38 2.63 0.79 -26.36
N ARG A 39 2.02 -0.28 -26.87
CA ARG A 39 1.87 -1.55 -26.15
C ARG A 39 3.21 -2.14 -25.73
N THR A 40 4.20 -2.15 -26.63
CA THR A 40 5.53 -2.73 -26.37
C THR A 40 6.29 -1.93 -25.30
N ALA A 41 6.13 -0.61 -25.28
CA ALA A 41 6.74 0.23 -24.25
C ALA A 41 6.12 -0.11 -22.89
N ARG A 42 4.80 -0.21 -22.81
CA ARG A 42 4.10 -0.54 -21.57
C ARG A 42 4.43 -1.92 -21.02
N GLU A 43 4.51 -2.94 -21.89
CA GLU A 43 4.86 -4.32 -21.52
C GLU A 43 6.26 -4.46 -20.89
N LYS A 44 7.18 -3.51 -21.14
CA LYS A 44 8.55 -3.53 -20.61
C LYS A 44 8.80 -2.48 -19.52
N LEU A 45 8.33 -1.24 -19.75
CA LEU A 45 8.62 -0.10 -18.88
C LEU A 45 7.86 -0.16 -17.58
N VAL A 46 6.58 -0.57 -17.59
CA VAL A 46 5.77 -0.59 -16.36
C VAL A 46 6.30 -1.62 -15.35
N PRO A 47 6.54 -2.89 -15.71
CA PRO A 47 7.12 -3.85 -14.77
C PRO A 47 8.53 -3.45 -14.32
N GLY A 48 9.34 -2.91 -15.23
CA GLY A 48 10.69 -2.41 -14.91
C GLY A 48 10.65 -1.26 -13.90
N LEU A 49 9.73 -0.30 -14.06
CA LEU A 49 9.51 0.77 -13.10
C LEU A 49 9.05 0.24 -11.74
N SER A 50 8.17 -0.75 -11.70
CA SER A 50 7.69 -1.32 -10.44
C SER A 50 8.81 -2.02 -9.68
N VAL A 51 9.65 -2.81 -10.36
CA VAL A 51 10.84 -3.41 -9.73
C VAL A 51 11.79 -2.31 -9.23
N LEU A 52 12.04 -1.28 -10.03
CA LEU A 52 12.87 -0.14 -9.61
C LEU A 52 12.30 0.54 -8.37
N THR A 53 10.99 0.79 -8.32
CA THR A 53 10.30 1.39 -7.18
C THR A 53 10.50 0.56 -5.91
N LEU A 54 10.33 -0.76 -6.01
CA LEU A 54 10.50 -1.67 -4.89
C LEU A 54 11.97 -1.73 -4.42
N LEU A 55 12.93 -1.73 -5.34
CA LEU A 55 14.36 -1.66 -5.01
C LEU A 55 14.74 -0.35 -4.33
N VAL A 56 14.22 0.79 -4.81
CA VAL A 56 14.40 2.10 -4.18
C VAL A 56 13.82 2.09 -2.77
N THR A 57 12.62 1.52 -2.60
CA THR A 57 11.96 1.41 -1.29
C THR A 57 12.78 0.56 -0.31
N ILE A 58 13.35 -0.56 -0.77
CA ILE A 58 14.28 -1.38 0.01
C ILE A 58 15.51 -0.57 0.41
N GLY A 59 16.13 0.15 -0.55
CA GLY A 59 17.29 0.99 -0.29
C GLY A 59 17.02 2.08 0.75
N LEU A 60 15.88 2.76 0.65
CA LEU A 60 15.44 3.76 1.64
C LEU A 60 15.15 3.13 3.01
N SER A 61 14.62 1.92 3.04
CA SER A 61 14.36 1.20 4.29
C SER A 61 15.65 0.78 5.00
N ILE A 62 16.68 0.38 4.23
CA ILE A 62 18.01 0.08 4.77
C ILE A 62 18.71 1.35 5.24
N TRP A 63 18.54 2.46 4.51
CA TRP A 63 19.14 3.75 4.88
C TRP A 63 18.60 4.28 6.21
N GLN A 64 17.32 4.08 6.49
CA GLN A 64 16.69 4.47 7.76
C GLN A 64 16.88 3.44 8.90
N TRP A 65 17.67 2.40 8.67
CA TRP A 65 17.83 1.34 9.67
C TRP A 65 18.48 1.87 10.95
N GLY A 66 17.85 1.59 12.09
CA GLY A 66 18.29 2.07 13.40
C GLY A 66 17.72 3.43 13.82
N GLU A 67 17.01 4.13 12.92
CA GLU A 67 16.20 5.28 13.32
C GLU A 67 14.87 4.83 13.93
N ARG A 68 14.41 5.57 14.95
CA ARG A 68 13.12 5.36 15.59
C ARG A 68 12.38 6.67 15.63
N THR A 69 11.39 6.81 14.76
CA THR A 69 10.67 8.06 14.56
C THR A 69 9.18 7.82 14.61
N ASN A 70 8.48 8.65 15.38
CA ASN A 70 7.03 8.72 15.32
C ASN A 70 6.63 9.59 14.13
N LEU A 71 5.72 9.08 13.31
CA LEU A 71 5.25 9.71 12.09
C LEU A 71 3.78 10.11 12.27
N ILE A 72 3.35 11.17 11.59
CA ILE A 72 1.96 11.63 11.52
C ILE A 72 1.32 11.72 12.93
N ALA A 73 1.87 12.60 13.77
CA ALA A 73 1.40 12.80 15.15
C ALA A 73 1.33 11.52 16.02
N GLY A 74 2.15 10.51 15.70
CA GLY A 74 2.20 9.24 16.45
C GLY A 74 1.26 8.15 15.93
N ALA A 75 0.47 8.41 14.89
CA ALA A 75 -0.42 7.40 14.29
C ALA A 75 0.36 6.24 13.63
N LEU A 76 1.55 6.55 13.12
CA LEU A 76 2.48 5.58 12.55
C LEU A 76 3.82 5.65 13.29
N ARG A 77 4.50 4.52 13.43
CA ARG A 77 5.87 4.47 13.97
C ARG A 77 6.76 3.74 12.99
N LEU A 78 7.93 4.32 12.73
CA LEU A 78 9.00 3.66 12.00
C LEU A 78 9.98 3.08 13.03
N ASP A 79 10.07 1.76 13.07
CA ASP A 79 11.07 1.03 13.84
C ASP A 79 11.67 -0.11 13.01
N GLU A 80 12.63 -0.83 13.59
CA GLU A 80 13.35 -1.92 12.93
C GLU A 80 12.39 -3.04 12.45
N LEU A 81 11.27 -3.28 13.15
CA LEU A 81 10.29 -4.27 12.75
C LEU A 81 9.51 -3.78 11.52
N THR A 82 9.03 -2.54 11.54
CA THR A 82 8.37 -1.91 10.38
C THR A 82 9.27 -1.93 9.15
N LEU A 83 10.55 -1.59 9.30
CA LEU A 83 11.53 -1.61 8.21
C LEU A 83 11.82 -3.04 7.71
N ALA A 84 12.03 -3.99 8.60
CA ALA A 84 12.24 -5.40 8.23
C ALA A 84 11.05 -5.96 7.44
N MET A 85 9.82 -5.73 7.92
CA MET A 85 8.60 -6.18 7.24
C MET A 85 8.41 -5.48 5.90
N THR A 86 8.71 -4.18 5.81
CA THR A 86 8.68 -3.42 4.54
C THR A 86 9.60 -4.05 3.50
N ILE A 87 10.82 -4.45 3.88
CA ILE A 87 11.75 -5.14 2.98
C ILE A 87 11.16 -6.48 2.53
N ILE A 88 10.59 -7.27 3.43
CA ILE A 88 9.95 -8.55 3.10
C ILE A 88 8.80 -8.36 2.10
N PHE A 89 7.93 -7.36 2.33
CA PHE A 89 6.83 -7.04 1.42
C PHE A 89 7.33 -6.61 0.05
N CYS A 90 8.39 -5.80 -0.01
CA CYS A 90 9.00 -5.39 -1.28
C CYS A 90 9.62 -6.58 -2.03
N VAL A 91 10.31 -7.50 -1.34
CA VAL A 91 10.85 -8.73 -1.94
C VAL A 91 9.72 -9.61 -2.49
N ALA A 92 8.64 -9.79 -1.73
CA ALA A 92 7.46 -10.51 -2.20
C ALA A 92 6.82 -9.82 -3.42
N GLY A 93 6.76 -8.48 -3.42
CA GLY A 93 6.32 -7.67 -4.55
C GLY A 93 7.17 -7.86 -5.80
N ILE A 94 8.50 -7.88 -5.67
CA ILE A 94 9.42 -8.14 -6.79
C ILE A 94 9.17 -9.54 -7.34
N ALA A 95 9.04 -10.55 -6.47
CA ALA A 95 8.70 -11.90 -6.89
C ALA A 95 7.36 -11.95 -7.65
N ALA A 96 6.34 -11.25 -7.17
CA ALA A 96 5.04 -11.14 -7.84
C ALA A 96 5.15 -10.48 -9.23
N VAL A 97 5.94 -9.42 -9.39
CA VAL A 97 6.20 -8.79 -10.70
C VAL A 97 6.91 -9.77 -11.65
N ILE A 98 7.92 -10.50 -11.17
CA ILE A 98 8.67 -11.49 -11.98
C ILE A 98 7.74 -12.63 -12.43
N LEU A 99 6.96 -13.20 -11.52
CA LEU A 99 6.03 -14.30 -11.82
C LEU A 99 4.89 -13.87 -12.74
N SER A 100 4.46 -12.60 -12.65
CA SER A 100 3.39 -12.06 -13.50
C SER A 100 3.88 -11.59 -14.88
N TRP A 101 5.19 -11.47 -15.13
CA TRP A 101 5.75 -10.93 -16.37
C TRP A 101 5.19 -11.57 -17.65
N ARG A 102 4.98 -12.89 -17.65
CA ARG A 102 4.43 -13.65 -18.80
C ARG A 102 2.96 -14.03 -18.64
N HIS A 103 2.31 -13.62 -17.56
CA HIS A 103 0.91 -13.92 -17.32
C HIS A 103 -0.01 -13.10 -18.23
N VAL A 104 -1.20 -13.64 -18.49
CA VAL A 104 -2.25 -12.96 -19.27
C VAL A 104 -2.89 -11.82 -18.48
N ALA A 105 -2.96 -11.95 -17.15
CA ALA A 105 -3.60 -10.97 -16.26
C ALA A 105 -3.08 -9.51 -16.43
N PRO A 106 -1.76 -9.22 -16.37
CA PRO A 106 -1.28 -7.86 -16.64
C PRO A 106 -1.60 -7.35 -18.04
N ARG A 107 -1.70 -8.24 -19.04
CA ARG A 107 -2.07 -7.85 -20.40
C ARG A 107 -3.53 -7.42 -20.52
N GLU A 108 -4.43 -8.13 -19.84
CA GLU A 108 -5.85 -7.79 -19.79
C GLU A 108 -6.11 -6.52 -18.97
N ALA A 109 -5.42 -6.35 -17.85
CA ALA A 109 -5.49 -5.16 -16.98
C ALA A 109 -4.56 -4.01 -17.42
N ALA A 110 -4.27 -3.90 -18.73
CA ALA A 110 -3.48 -2.82 -19.32
C ALA A 110 -2.07 -2.56 -18.71
N HIS A 111 -1.50 -3.49 -17.93
CA HIS A 111 -0.24 -3.44 -17.14
C HIS A 111 -0.16 -2.33 -16.11
N GLY A 112 -0.45 -1.08 -16.46
CA GLY A 112 -0.38 0.07 -15.57
C GLY A 112 -1.27 -0.10 -14.35
N GLU A 113 -2.54 -0.45 -14.56
CA GLU A 113 -3.50 -0.70 -13.48
C GLU A 113 -3.06 -1.87 -12.61
N TYR A 114 -2.65 -3.00 -13.20
CA TYR A 114 -2.15 -4.16 -12.46
C TYR A 114 -1.00 -3.78 -11.51
N HIS A 115 0.01 -3.09 -12.03
CA HIS A 115 1.20 -2.75 -11.24
C HIS A 115 0.93 -1.64 -10.23
N ALA A 116 0.05 -0.69 -10.56
CA ALA A 116 -0.38 0.33 -9.61
C ALA A 116 -1.16 -0.27 -8.44
N LEU A 117 -2.08 -1.22 -8.70
CA LEU A 117 -2.82 -1.92 -7.67
C LEU A 117 -1.88 -2.76 -6.79
N LEU A 118 -0.89 -3.44 -7.39
CA LEU A 118 0.12 -4.18 -6.65
C LEU A 118 0.94 -3.29 -5.72
N LEU A 119 1.46 -2.17 -6.23
CA LEU A 119 2.24 -1.21 -5.44
C LEU A 119 1.38 -0.56 -4.35
N THR A 120 0.12 -0.22 -4.65
CA THR A 120 -0.82 0.31 -3.65
C THR A 120 -1.11 -0.69 -2.54
N SER A 121 -1.24 -1.98 -2.88
CA SER A 121 -1.41 -3.06 -1.91
C SER A 121 -0.21 -3.15 -0.97
N ILE A 122 1.02 -3.07 -1.50
CA ILE A 122 2.25 -3.03 -0.71
C ILE A 122 2.30 -1.78 0.19
N ALA A 123 1.89 -0.61 -0.31
CA ALA A 123 1.78 0.59 0.51
C ALA A 123 0.81 0.39 1.69
N GLY A 124 -0.32 -0.28 1.47
CA GLY A 124 -1.24 -0.70 2.54
C GLY A 124 -0.59 -1.62 3.57
N MET A 125 0.21 -2.61 3.13
CA MET A 125 0.97 -3.48 4.04
C MET A 125 1.97 -2.69 4.90
N ILE A 126 2.65 -1.69 4.32
CA ILE A 126 3.59 -0.80 5.03
C ILE A 126 2.84 0.03 6.08
N VAL A 127 1.70 0.64 5.72
CA VAL A 127 0.86 1.39 6.67
C VAL A 127 0.38 0.48 7.81
N LEU A 128 -0.03 -0.74 7.49
CA LEU A 128 -0.53 -1.70 8.47
C LEU A 128 0.53 -2.07 9.51
N VAL A 129 1.76 -2.36 9.08
CA VAL A 129 2.83 -2.74 10.02
C VAL A 129 3.40 -1.55 10.80
N ALA A 130 3.23 -0.32 10.29
CA ALA A 130 3.62 0.90 10.99
C ALA A 130 2.55 1.41 11.97
N ALA A 131 1.33 0.89 11.93
CA ALA A 131 0.18 1.42 12.66
C ALA A 131 0.35 1.37 14.19
N GLN A 132 0.03 2.48 14.86
CA GLN A 132 0.04 2.62 16.33
C GLN A 132 -1.35 2.83 16.93
N ASN A 133 -2.40 2.82 16.12
CA ASN A 133 -3.77 2.99 16.56
C ASN A 133 -4.78 2.21 15.72
N LEU A 134 -5.97 2.02 16.28
CA LEU A 134 -7.07 1.24 15.69
C LEU A 134 -7.44 1.75 14.28
N VAL A 135 -7.43 3.07 14.08
CA VAL A 135 -7.78 3.72 12.81
C VAL A 135 -6.74 3.40 11.73
N SER A 136 -5.46 3.50 12.06
CA SER A 136 -4.37 3.23 11.12
C SER A 136 -4.29 1.75 10.74
N VAL A 137 -4.60 0.83 11.67
CA VAL A 137 -4.73 -0.60 11.37
C VAL A 137 -5.86 -0.84 10.36
N PHE A 138 -7.04 -0.27 10.61
CA PHE A 138 -8.17 -0.42 9.69
C PHE A 138 -7.84 0.16 8.30
N LEU A 139 -7.24 1.35 8.26
CA LEU A 139 -6.84 2.00 7.01
C LEU A 139 -5.80 1.17 6.25
N GLY A 140 -4.79 0.62 6.95
CA GLY A 140 -3.78 -0.25 6.34
C GLY A 140 -4.39 -1.51 5.73
N LEU A 141 -5.35 -2.15 6.42
CA LEU A 141 -6.07 -3.32 5.93
C LEU A 141 -6.93 -3.01 4.69
N GLU A 142 -7.67 -1.90 4.69
CA GLU A 142 -8.48 -1.49 3.54
C GLU A 142 -7.61 -1.11 2.33
N LEU A 143 -6.54 -0.33 2.55
CA LEU A 143 -5.60 0.08 1.50
C LEU A 143 -4.86 -1.11 0.88
N LEU A 144 -4.58 -2.15 1.68
CA LEU A 144 -4.04 -3.42 1.21
C LEU A 144 -5.07 -4.22 0.41
N SER A 145 -6.28 -4.35 0.95
CA SER A 145 -7.26 -5.36 0.52
C SER A 145 -8.08 -4.94 -0.69
N ILE A 146 -8.50 -3.67 -0.81
CA ILE A 146 -9.27 -3.20 -1.97
C ILE A 146 -8.51 -3.43 -3.28
N PRO A 147 -7.22 -3.04 -3.42
CA PRO A 147 -6.46 -3.34 -4.62
C PRO A 147 -6.29 -4.85 -4.84
N LEU A 148 -6.17 -5.63 -3.76
CA LEU A 148 -6.00 -7.08 -3.83
C LEU A 148 -7.27 -7.78 -4.35
N TYR A 149 -8.47 -7.32 -3.97
CA TYR A 149 -9.73 -7.82 -4.52
C TYR A 149 -9.79 -7.63 -6.03
N VAL A 150 -9.36 -6.45 -6.51
CA VAL A 150 -9.28 -6.15 -7.94
C VAL A 150 -8.22 -7.02 -8.61
N LEU A 151 -7.05 -7.19 -8.00
CA LEU A 151 -5.97 -8.06 -8.51
C LEU A 151 -6.43 -9.51 -8.72
N CYS A 152 -7.28 -10.05 -7.83
CA CYS A 152 -7.87 -11.37 -7.99
C CYS A 152 -8.82 -11.49 -9.21
N ALA A 153 -9.39 -10.38 -9.67
CA ALA A 153 -10.29 -10.28 -10.83
C ALA A 153 -9.62 -9.75 -12.10
N THR A 154 -8.28 -9.74 -12.18
CA THR A 154 -7.55 -9.10 -13.30
C THR A 154 -7.60 -9.87 -14.62
N GLU A 155 -7.90 -11.17 -14.61
CA GLU A 155 -8.13 -11.96 -15.83
C GLU A 155 -9.60 -11.84 -16.25
N MET A 156 -9.97 -10.65 -16.74
CA MET A 156 -11.34 -10.23 -17.03
C MET A 156 -12.08 -11.13 -18.03
N ARG A 157 -11.37 -11.88 -18.88
CA ARG A 157 -12.00 -12.83 -19.82
C ARG A 157 -12.32 -14.17 -19.19
N ARG A 158 -11.82 -14.45 -17.99
CA ARG A 158 -12.00 -15.74 -17.32
C ARG A 158 -13.00 -15.61 -16.18
N ALA A 159 -14.17 -16.22 -16.35
CA ALA A 159 -15.25 -16.19 -15.37
C ALA A 159 -14.80 -16.62 -13.95
N SER A 160 -13.92 -17.61 -13.85
CA SER A 160 -13.41 -18.05 -12.54
C SER A 160 -12.55 -16.99 -11.84
N SER A 161 -11.81 -16.14 -12.58
CA SER A 161 -11.05 -15.03 -11.96
C SER A 161 -12.00 -13.96 -11.42
N LEU A 162 -13.03 -13.60 -12.19
CA LEU A 162 -14.07 -12.66 -11.74
C LEU A 162 -14.83 -13.20 -10.51
N GLU A 163 -15.19 -14.48 -10.53
CA GLU A 163 -15.85 -15.14 -9.41
C GLU A 163 -14.95 -15.17 -8.17
N SER A 164 -13.66 -15.45 -8.32
CA SER A 164 -12.68 -15.41 -7.22
C SER A 164 -12.56 -14.01 -6.62
N GLY A 165 -12.43 -12.96 -7.43
CA GLY A 165 -12.38 -11.58 -6.94
C GLY A 165 -13.66 -11.16 -6.23
N LEU A 166 -14.83 -11.53 -6.76
CA LEU A 166 -16.12 -11.25 -6.13
C LEU A 166 -16.28 -11.98 -4.78
N LYS A 167 -15.93 -13.27 -4.72
CA LYS A 167 -15.95 -14.05 -3.47
C LYS A 167 -15.02 -13.42 -2.43
N TYR A 168 -13.83 -13.03 -2.85
CA TYR A 168 -12.86 -12.45 -1.93
C TYR A 168 -13.31 -11.07 -1.43
N LEU A 169 -13.88 -10.23 -2.30
CA LEU A 169 -14.48 -8.95 -1.92
C LEU A 169 -15.62 -9.14 -0.90
N ILE A 170 -16.57 -10.06 -1.13
CA ILE A 170 -17.72 -10.25 -0.24
C ILE A 170 -17.24 -10.73 1.13
N ILE A 171 -16.42 -11.78 1.17
CA ILE A 171 -15.89 -12.34 2.44
C ILE A 171 -15.03 -11.30 3.15
N GLY A 172 -14.17 -10.60 2.42
CA GLY A 172 -13.31 -9.53 2.93
C GLY A 172 -14.09 -8.35 3.49
N SER A 173 -15.12 -7.88 2.79
CA SER A 173 -15.98 -6.78 3.25
C SER A 173 -16.78 -7.14 4.50
N ALA A 174 -17.26 -8.39 4.61
CA ALA A 174 -17.96 -8.86 5.80
C ALA A 174 -17.00 -8.95 7.00
N GLY A 175 -15.79 -9.46 6.77
CA GLY A 175 -14.71 -9.46 7.77
C GLY A 175 -14.32 -8.06 8.22
N SER A 176 -14.19 -7.12 7.28
CA SER A 176 -13.80 -5.74 7.59
C SER A 176 -14.90 -4.96 8.31
N ALA A 177 -16.18 -5.18 7.96
CA ALA A 177 -17.31 -4.65 8.72
C ALA A 177 -17.35 -5.20 10.15
N THR A 178 -17.09 -6.50 10.32
CA THR A 178 -17.03 -7.14 11.65
C THR A 178 -15.88 -6.56 12.48
N LEU A 179 -14.71 -6.39 11.86
CA LEU A 179 -13.55 -5.76 12.50
C LEU A 179 -13.87 -4.33 12.91
N LEU A 180 -14.39 -3.49 12.00
CA LEU A 180 -14.72 -2.09 12.27
C LEU A 180 -15.71 -1.97 13.43
N TYR A 181 -16.71 -2.85 13.49
CA TYR A 181 -17.65 -2.90 14.60
C TYR A 181 -16.97 -3.28 15.93
N GLY A 182 -16.03 -4.22 15.91
CA GLY A 182 -15.19 -4.56 17.07
C GLY A 182 -14.30 -3.39 17.53
N LEU A 183 -13.67 -2.67 16.59
CA LEU A 183 -12.88 -1.48 16.89
C LEU A 183 -13.75 -0.36 17.49
N ALA A 184 -14.98 -0.20 16.99
CA ALA A 184 -15.94 0.75 17.54
C ALA A 184 -16.34 0.41 18.99
N PHE A 185 -16.49 -0.87 19.33
CA PHE A 185 -16.73 -1.29 20.71
C PHE A 185 -15.52 -1.07 21.62
N LEU A 186 -14.30 -1.38 21.15
CA LEU A 186 -13.08 -1.12 21.90
C LEU A 186 -12.97 0.38 22.19
N TYR A 187 -13.12 1.23 21.17
CA TYR A 187 -13.12 2.67 21.34
C TYR A 187 -14.25 3.15 22.26
N GLY A 188 -15.46 2.61 22.13
CA GLY A 188 -16.59 2.97 22.99
C GLY A 188 -16.36 2.61 24.47
N ALA A 189 -15.58 1.56 24.75
CA ALA A 189 -15.23 1.13 26.09
C ALA A 189 -14.03 1.89 26.69
N THR A 190 -13.03 2.23 25.87
CA THR A 190 -11.77 2.84 26.34
C THR A 190 -11.72 4.36 26.18
N GLY A 191 -12.46 4.92 25.22
CA GLY A 191 -12.35 6.31 24.78
C GLY A 191 -11.05 6.64 24.03
N ALA A 192 -10.23 5.63 23.69
CA ALA A 192 -8.93 5.80 23.08
C ALA A 192 -8.77 4.92 21.83
N THR A 193 -8.08 5.44 20.82
CA THR A 193 -7.74 4.70 19.60
C THR A 193 -6.31 4.18 19.60
N ASP A 194 -5.42 4.78 20.39
CA ASP A 194 -4.00 4.48 20.39
C ASP A 194 -3.69 3.23 21.23
N PHE A 195 -2.62 2.52 20.87
CA PHE A 195 -2.20 1.29 21.58
C PHE A 195 -1.38 1.55 22.84
N GLY A 196 -0.92 2.78 23.05
CA GLY A 196 -0.07 3.19 24.16
C GLY A 196 -0.67 4.36 24.93
#